data_AF-A0A1M6PK66-F1
#
_entry.id   AF-A0A1M6PK66-F1
#
_cell.length_a   1.000
_cell.length_b   1.000
_cell.length_c   1.000
_cell.angle_alpha   90.00
_cell.angle_beta   90.00
_cell.angle_gamma   90.00
#
_symmetry.space_group_name_H-M   'P 1'
#
loop_
_entity.id
_entity.type
_entity.pdbx_description
1 polymer ?
#
loop_
_entity_poly.entity_id
_entity_poly.type
_entity_poly.pdbx_seq_one_letter_code
_entity_poly.pdbx_strand_id
1 'polypeptide(L)'
;MKNSLLTGCLLLGVSAGPVLADWGFSGAPQPNAFVQSGDMTLELQCDRIRFAPAGYQDSEDIVKQQGLSFRFLKDGSTETGAFQAGPENASIQIVDNFPVEVVFQDAEDYGFVLEQISANAVVNLSMKDQEVSYGIFDLKGSSKAISSLQSACRSGERMEGTSMEAPEGIVYCGGGQVKRQIEYLIRQNATDEWDANVTVNGETIRAMTAYSYFNNSVPPKGFLVALLGEDQSEFLVFKDGNKNWIEFGDYRYGQCN
;
A
#
# COMPACT_ATOMS: atom_id res chain seq x y z
N MET A 1 -55.30 17.60 36.65
CA MET A 1 -55.11 16.88 35.37
C MET A 1 -54.69 17.92 34.34
N LYS A 2 -53.38 18.02 34.02
CA LYS A 2 -52.73 17.72 32.70
C LYS A 2 -53.28 18.60 31.54
N ASN A 3 -52.56 19.29 30.66
CA ASN A 3 -51.17 19.42 30.16
C ASN A 3 -51.10 20.85 29.51
N SER A 4 -50.00 21.49 29.12
CA SER A 4 -48.91 21.07 28.24
C SER A 4 -47.75 22.09 28.31
N LEU A 5 -46.51 21.60 28.37
CA LEU A 5 -45.28 22.34 28.13
C LEU A 5 -44.80 22.02 26.70
N LEU A 6 -44.53 23.04 25.90
CA LEU A 6 -43.87 22.95 24.60
C LEU A 6 -42.36 23.06 24.81
N THR A 7 -41.62 21.99 24.51
CA THR A 7 -40.15 21.98 24.48
C THR A 7 -39.71 21.77 23.03
N GLY A 8 -39.09 22.79 22.45
CA GLY A 8 -38.50 22.73 21.11
C GLY A 8 -37.18 21.94 21.15
N CYS A 9 -37.09 20.88 20.34
CA CYS A 9 -35.83 20.20 20.06
C CYS A 9 -35.07 20.96 18.97
N LEU A 10 -33.90 21.49 19.32
CA LEU A 10 -32.89 21.94 18.37
C LEU A 10 -32.21 20.69 17.77
N LEU A 11 -32.44 20.42 16.49
CA LEU A 11 -31.70 19.39 15.74
C LEU A 11 -30.31 19.94 15.41
N LEU A 12 -29.28 19.46 16.11
CA LEU A 12 -27.88 19.62 15.70
C LEU A 12 -27.61 18.65 14.55
N GLY A 13 -27.63 19.17 13.31
CA GLY A 13 -27.15 18.44 12.15
C GLY A 13 -25.64 18.25 12.24
N VAL A 14 -25.20 17.01 12.45
CA VAL A 14 -23.78 16.64 12.29
C VAL A 14 -23.50 16.62 10.80
N SER A 15 -22.89 17.69 10.28
CA SER A 15 -22.35 17.70 8.92
C SER A 15 -21.13 16.78 8.89
N ALA A 16 -21.29 15.57 8.36
CA ALA A 16 -20.16 14.77 7.90
C ALA A 16 -19.53 15.50 6.71
N GLY A 17 -18.43 16.20 6.95
CA GLY A 17 -17.59 16.71 5.87
C GLY A 17 -17.03 15.53 5.06
N PRO A 18 -16.77 15.70 3.76
CA PRO A 18 -16.08 14.67 2.99
C PRO A 18 -14.71 14.43 3.65
N VAL A 19 -14.41 13.17 3.95
CA VAL A 19 -13.05 12.74 4.28
C VAL A 19 -12.24 13.01 3.03
N LEU A 20 -11.38 14.04 3.07
CA LEU A 20 -10.40 14.26 2.02
C LEU A 20 -9.47 13.04 2.01
N ALA A 21 -9.23 12.47 0.84
CA ALA A 21 -8.28 11.39 0.68
C ALA A 21 -6.88 11.94 0.96
N ASP A 22 -6.36 11.71 2.17
CA ASP A 22 -5.03 12.16 2.57
C ASP A 22 -3.99 11.15 2.06
N TRP A 23 -3.03 11.64 1.29
CA TRP A 23 -1.90 10.86 0.83
C TRP A 23 -0.95 10.51 1.97
N GLY A 24 -0.66 9.22 2.12
CA GLY A 24 0.31 8.67 3.06
C GLY A 24 1.68 8.42 2.42
N PHE A 25 2.72 8.37 3.26
CA PHE A 25 4.06 7.93 2.87
C PHE A 25 4.72 7.12 3.99
N SER A 26 5.30 5.98 3.63
CA SER A 26 6.20 5.16 4.46
C SER A 26 7.56 5.06 3.76
N GLY A 27 8.67 5.27 4.47
CA GLY A 27 9.99 5.42 3.86
C GLY A 27 10.96 4.24 3.98
N ALA A 28 10.72 3.28 4.86
CA ALA A 28 11.61 2.13 5.05
C ALA A 28 10.86 0.97 5.74
N PRO A 29 11.21 -0.31 5.47
CA PRO A 29 12.29 -0.75 4.57
C PRO A 29 11.93 -0.67 3.08
N GLN A 30 10.64 -0.63 2.75
CA GLN A 30 10.14 -0.44 1.38
C GLN A 30 9.40 0.89 1.32
N PRO A 31 9.92 1.87 0.57
CA PRO A 31 9.23 3.13 0.34
C PRO A 31 7.87 2.89 -0.33
N ASN A 32 6.82 3.46 0.24
CA ASN A 32 5.46 3.36 -0.27
C ASN A 32 4.74 4.70 -0.10
N ALA A 33 4.16 5.23 -1.16
CA ALA A 33 3.19 6.32 -1.11
C ALA A 33 1.81 5.79 -1.47
N PHE A 34 0.78 6.16 -0.71
CA PHE A 34 -0.54 5.55 -0.91
C PHE A 34 -1.68 6.54 -0.68
N VAL A 35 -2.83 6.22 -1.26
CA VAL A 35 -4.09 6.92 -1.03
C VAL A 35 -5.25 5.94 -1.02
N GLN A 36 -6.24 6.21 -0.19
CA GLN A 36 -7.48 5.45 -0.14
C GLN A 36 -8.61 6.25 -0.79
N SER A 37 -9.38 5.61 -1.67
CA SER A 37 -10.61 6.15 -2.26
C SER A 37 -11.75 5.15 -2.09
N GLY A 38 -12.66 5.44 -1.15
CA GLY A 38 -13.67 4.48 -0.73
C GLY A 38 -13.02 3.20 -0.17
N ASP A 39 -13.37 2.05 -0.75
CA ASP A 39 -12.86 0.73 -0.37
C ASP A 39 -11.60 0.32 -1.16
N MET A 40 -11.07 1.21 -1.98
CA MET A 40 -9.90 0.95 -2.83
C MET A 40 -8.67 1.69 -2.32
N THR A 41 -7.51 1.05 -2.42
CA THR A 41 -6.20 1.66 -2.15
C THR A 41 -5.38 1.69 -3.42
N LEU A 42 -4.72 2.82 -3.68
CA LEU A 42 -3.66 2.95 -4.66
C LEU A 42 -2.33 3.10 -3.92
N GLU A 43 -1.37 2.23 -4.23
CA GLU A 43 -0.05 2.20 -3.62
C GLU A 43 1.02 2.36 -4.70
N LEU A 44 2.02 3.18 -4.42
CA LEU A 44 3.13 3.52 -5.30
C LEU A 44 4.43 3.16 -4.58
N GLN A 45 5.24 2.28 -5.19
CA GLN A 45 6.57 1.93 -4.69
C GLN A 45 7.64 2.43 -5.67
N CYS A 46 8.88 1.94 -5.61
CA CYS A 46 9.96 2.52 -6.43
C CYS A 46 9.88 2.17 -7.91
N ASP A 47 9.25 1.04 -8.26
CA ASP A 47 9.21 0.48 -9.61
C ASP A 47 7.80 -0.03 -10.01
N ARG A 48 6.80 0.18 -9.14
CA ARG A 48 5.50 -0.47 -9.29
C ARG A 48 4.35 0.30 -8.68
N ILE A 49 3.16 -0.06 -9.15
CA ILE A 49 1.88 0.38 -8.61
C ILE A 49 1.09 -0.85 -8.19
N ARG A 50 0.43 -0.78 -7.04
CA ARG A 50 -0.54 -1.78 -6.60
C ARG A 50 -1.88 -1.11 -6.37
N PHE A 51 -2.95 -1.78 -6.78
CA PHE A 51 -4.29 -1.39 -6.39
C PHE A 51 -5.21 -2.60 -6.33
N ALA A 52 -6.22 -2.51 -5.48
CA ALA A 52 -7.25 -3.53 -5.35
C ALA A 52 -8.52 -3.06 -6.08
N PRO A 53 -8.89 -3.64 -7.24
CA PRO A 53 -10.18 -3.40 -7.87
C PRO A 53 -11.36 -3.78 -6.96
N ALA A 54 -12.57 -3.34 -7.31
CA ALA A 54 -13.76 -3.60 -6.53
C ALA A 54 -14.09 -5.11 -6.37
N GLY A 55 -13.65 -5.96 -7.31
CA GLY A 55 -13.83 -7.40 -7.21
C GLY A 55 -12.68 -8.19 -7.84
N TYR A 56 -12.51 -9.44 -7.39
CA TYR A 56 -11.47 -10.34 -7.90
C TYR A 56 -11.60 -10.61 -9.40
N GLN A 57 -12.82 -10.66 -9.93
CA GLN A 57 -13.08 -10.82 -11.36
C GLN A 57 -12.45 -9.69 -12.19
N ASP A 58 -12.45 -8.46 -11.66
CA ASP A 58 -11.82 -7.33 -12.33
C ASP A 58 -10.29 -7.50 -12.35
N SER A 59 -9.69 -8.01 -11.28
CA SER A 59 -8.26 -8.36 -11.23
C SER A 59 -7.91 -9.44 -12.27
N GLU A 60 -8.72 -10.50 -12.37
CA GLU A 60 -8.55 -11.55 -13.38
C GLU A 60 -8.68 -11.00 -14.80
N ASP A 61 -9.66 -10.13 -15.05
CA ASP A 61 -9.88 -9.51 -16.34
C ASP A 61 -8.69 -8.61 -16.73
N ILE A 62 -8.17 -7.79 -15.81
CA ILE A 62 -6.99 -6.94 -16.03
C ILE A 62 -5.77 -7.79 -16.43
N VAL A 63 -5.47 -8.84 -15.65
CA VAL A 63 -4.31 -9.71 -15.89
C VAL A 63 -4.49 -10.53 -17.15
N LYS A 64 -5.70 -10.99 -17.48
CA LYS A 64 -5.98 -11.73 -18.71
C LYS A 64 -5.79 -10.87 -19.96
N GLN A 65 -6.18 -9.59 -19.90
CA GLN A 65 -5.96 -8.65 -21.00
C GLN A 65 -4.51 -8.20 -21.12
N GLN A 66 -3.73 -8.32 -20.03
CA GLN A 66 -2.37 -7.76 -19.94
C GLN A 66 -2.35 -6.28 -20.40
N GLY A 67 -3.36 -5.50 -20.01
CA GLY A 67 -3.54 -4.15 -20.53
C GLY A 67 -4.28 -3.24 -19.56
N LEU A 68 -3.59 -2.26 -19.01
CA LEU A 68 -4.15 -1.26 -18.11
C LEU A 68 -3.83 0.16 -18.60
N SER A 69 -4.86 1.00 -18.67
CA SER A 69 -4.78 2.40 -19.04
C SER A 69 -4.86 3.27 -17.78
N PHE A 70 -3.82 4.09 -17.54
CA PHE A 70 -3.79 5.14 -16.54
C PHE A 70 -4.24 6.44 -17.20
N ARG A 71 -5.48 6.88 -16.97
CA ARG A 71 -6.00 8.15 -17.52
C ARG A 71 -5.93 9.24 -16.48
N PHE A 72 -5.23 10.33 -16.78
CA PHE A 72 -5.02 11.44 -15.85
C PHE A 72 -5.97 12.58 -16.16
N LEU A 73 -6.68 13.06 -15.14
CA LEU A 73 -7.69 14.10 -15.27
C LEU A 73 -7.31 15.31 -14.40
N LYS A 74 -7.23 16.50 -15.01
CA LYS A 74 -6.79 17.72 -14.33
C LYS A 74 -7.75 18.19 -13.23
N ASP A 75 -9.05 18.14 -13.53
CA ASP A 75 -10.12 18.67 -12.67
C ASP A 75 -11.18 17.58 -12.36
N GLY A 76 -10.78 16.31 -12.51
CA GLY A 76 -11.67 15.14 -12.37
C GLY A 76 -12.53 14.82 -13.58
N SER A 77 -12.47 15.62 -14.65
CA SER A 77 -13.26 15.41 -15.88
C SER A 77 -12.46 15.62 -17.17
N THR A 78 -11.50 16.54 -17.18
CA THR A 78 -10.69 16.84 -18.37
C THR A 78 -9.44 15.97 -18.42
N GLU A 79 -9.37 15.05 -19.38
CA GLU A 79 -8.19 14.23 -19.63
C GLU A 79 -7.02 15.09 -20.13
N THR A 80 -5.88 14.97 -19.46
CA THR A 80 -4.62 15.65 -19.81
C THR A 80 -3.60 14.71 -20.43
N GLY A 81 -3.78 13.41 -20.24
CA GLY A 81 -2.96 12.37 -20.84
C GLY A 81 -3.34 10.99 -20.34
N ALA A 82 -2.75 9.98 -20.99
CA ALA A 82 -2.88 8.60 -20.56
C ALA A 82 -1.55 7.86 -20.72
N PHE A 83 -1.33 6.85 -19.88
CA PHE A 83 -0.25 5.88 -20.02
C PHE A 83 -0.83 4.48 -20.21
N GLN A 84 -0.32 3.74 -21.19
CA GLN A 84 -0.75 2.36 -21.47
C GLN A 84 0.29 1.39 -20.93
N ALA A 85 -0.06 0.64 -19.90
CA ALA A 85 0.76 -0.45 -19.38
C ALA A 85 0.34 -1.77 -20.04
N GLY A 86 1.32 -2.55 -20.48
CA GLY A 86 1.15 -3.89 -21.01
C GLY A 86 2.52 -4.57 -21.25
N PRO A 87 2.56 -5.75 -21.88
CA PRO A 87 3.78 -6.58 -21.94
C PRO A 87 5.01 -5.91 -22.53
N GLU A 88 4.82 -4.85 -23.32
CA GLU A 88 5.89 -4.08 -23.94
C GLU A 88 6.67 -3.19 -22.95
N ASN A 89 6.04 -2.76 -21.85
CA ASN A 89 6.62 -1.78 -20.92
C ASN A 89 6.36 -2.08 -19.43
N ALA A 90 5.50 -3.05 -19.12
CA ALA A 90 5.17 -3.44 -17.75
C ALA A 90 4.82 -4.94 -17.67
N SER A 91 4.95 -5.53 -16.48
CA SER A 91 4.27 -6.78 -16.13
C SER A 91 3.04 -6.48 -15.28
N ILE A 92 1.97 -7.24 -15.49
CA ILE A 92 0.71 -7.07 -14.78
C ILE A 92 0.30 -8.43 -14.19
N GLN A 93 0.17 -8.50 -12.87
CA GLN A 93 -0.10 -9.73 -12.14
C GLN A 93 -1.01 -9.50 -10.93
N ILE A 94 -1.67 -10.56 -10.45
CA ILE A 94 -2.37 -10.53 -9.17
C ILE A 94 -1.35 -10.96 -8.10
N VAL A 95 -1.19 -10.15 -7.07
CA VAL A 95 -0.34 -10.43 -5.90
C VAL A 95 -1.20 -10.52 -4.65
N ASP A 96 -0.62 -10.96 -3.53
CA ASP A 96 -1.19 -10.86 -2.17
C ASP A 96 -2.68 -11.28 -2.07
N ASN A 97 -3.07 -12.28 -2.86
CA ASN A 97 -4.42 -12.83 -2.97
C ASN A 97 -5.53 -11.82 -3.38
N PHE A 98 -5.21 -10.63 -3.91
CA PHE A 98 -6.25 -9.72 -4.40
C PHE A 98 -5.75 -8.54 -5.29
N PRO A 99 -4.71 -7.77 -4.89
CA PRO A 99 -4.32 -6.59 -5.63
C PRO A 99 -3.71 -6.90 -6.99
N VAL A 100 -3.97 -6.03 -7.95
CA VAL A 100 -3.22 -5.99 -9.21
C VAL A 100 -1.95 -5.20 -8.96
N GLU A 101 -0.82 -5.83 -9.28
CA GLU A 101 0.50 -5.19 -9.34
C GLU A 101 0.88 -4.92 -10.78
N VAL A 102 1.30 -3.69 -11.05
CA VAL A 102 1.90 -3.25 -12.32
C VAL A 102 3.36 -2.90 -12.04
N VAL A 103 4.28 -3.72 -12.53
CA VAL A 103 5.73 -3.46 -12.41
C VAL A 103 6.24 -2.90 -13.72
N PHE A 104 6.86 -1.72 -13.68
CA PHE A 104 7.34 -1.02 -14.85
C PHE A 104 8.73 -1.52 -15.23
N GLN A 105 8.96 -1.78 -16.52
CA GLN A 105 10.24 -2.27 -17.02
C GLN A 105 11.27 -1.15 -17.16
N ASP A 106 10.81 0.09 -17.34
CA ASP A 106 11.64 1.27 -17.55
C ASP A 106 11.34 2.37 -16.51
N ALA A 107 12.40 3.00 -16.01
CA ALA A 107 12.31 4.02 -14.97
C ALA A 107 11.78 5.37 -15.49
N GLU A 108 11.97 5.69 -16.77
CA GLU A 108 11.41 6.89 -17.41
C GLU A 108 9.88 6.76 -17.56
N ASP A 109 9.41 5.59 -17.97
CA ASP A 109 7.98 5.27 -18.04
C ASP A 109 7.31 5.42 -16.67
N TYR A 110 7.91 4.82 -15.63
CA TYR A 110 7.38 4.97 -14.28
C TYR A 110 7.49 6.41 -13.76
N GLY A 111 8.59 7.08 -14.06
CA GLY A 111 8.81 8.48 -13.73
C GLY A 111 7.73 9.40 -14.32
N PHE A 112 7.34 9.17 -15.57
CA PHE A 112 6.23 9.86 -16.22
C PHE A 112 4.91 9.63 -15.49
N VAL A 113 4.59 8.38 -15.14
CA VAL A 113 3.36 8.06 -14.39
C VAL A 113 3.35 8.78 -13.04
N LEU A 114 4.46 8.75 -12.28
CA LEU A 114 4.58 9.47 -11.02
C LEU A 114 4.41 10.99 -11.19
N GLU A 115 4.99 11.58 -12.24
CA GLU A 115 4.82 13.00 -12.53
C GLU A 115 3.34 13.33 -12.79
N GLN A 116 2.66 12.53 -13.61
CA GLN A 116 1.24 12.74 -13.89
C GLN A 116 0.36 12.56 -12.65
N ILE A 117 0.64 11.59 -11.79
CA ILE A 117 -0.06 11.43 -10.50
C ILE A 117 0.19 12.66 -9.59
N SER A 118 1.39 13.24 -9.64
CA SER A 118 1.75 14.42 -8.83
C SER A 118 1.11 15.74 -9.30
N ALA A 119 0.69 15.81 -10.57
CA ALA A 119 0.27 17.03 -11.25
C ALA A 119 -1.24 17.13 -11.53
N ASN A 120 -1.95 15.99 -11.51
CA ASN A 120 -3.38 15.93 -11.84
C ASN A 120 -4.25 15.76 -10.59
N ALA A 121 -5.56 15.92 -10.74
CA ALA A 121 -6.51 15.78 -9.63
C ALA A 121 -7.07 14.36 -9.51
N VAL A 122 -7.13 13.59 -10.60
CA VAL A 122 -7.65 12.23 -10.59
C VAL A 122 -6.85 11.33 -11.53
N VAL A 123 -6.65 10.07 -11.14
CA VAL A 123 -6.29 9.00 -12.05
C VAL A 123 -7.45 8.00 -12.14
N ASN A 124 -7.82 7.64 -13.36
CA ASN A 124 -8.75 6.56 -13.65
C ASN A 124 -7.96 5.38 -14.24
N LEU A 125 -7.89 4.29 -13.49
CA LEU A 125 -7.36 3.02 -13.92
C LEU A 125 -8.46 2.27 -14.66
N SER A 126 -8.21 1.95 -15.92
CA SER A 126 -9.21 1.43 -16.83
C SER A 126 -8.64 0.35 -17.73
N MET A 127 -9.51 -0.46 -18.31
CA MET A 127 -9.10 -1.43 -19.32
C MET A 127 -8.48 -0.70 -20.51
N LYS A 128 -7.36 -1.23 -21.00
CA LYS A 128 -6.70 -0.70 -22.20
C LYS A 128 -7.68 -0.61 -23.37
N ASP A 129 -7.66 0.52 -24.05
CA ASP A 129 -8.47 0.83 -25.24
C ASP A 129 -10.00 0.77 -25.04
N GLN A 130 -10.49 0.75 -23.78
CA GLN A 130 -11.91 0.66 -23.46
C GLN A 130 -12.32 1.63 -22.33
N GLU A 131 -13.62 1.89 -22.19
CA GLU A 131 -14.15 2.81 -21.17
C GLU A 131 -14.36 2.14 -19.79
N VAL A 132 -14.08 0.84 -19.67
CA VAL A 132 -14.28 0.08 -18.43
C VAL A 132 -13.32 0.60 -17.35
N SER A 133 -13.88 1.20 -16.30
CA SER A 133 -13.14 1.74 -15.16
C SER A 133 -12.98 0.68 -14.07
N TYR A 134 -11.75 0.43 -13.65
CA TYR A 134 -11.41 -0.47 -12.55
C TYR A 134 -11.16 0.25 -11.24
N GLY A 135 -10.76 1.53 -11.29
CA GLY A 135 -10.55 2.34 -10.10
C GLY A 135 -10.40 3.82 -10.43
N ILE A 136 -10.90 4.69 -9.56
CA ILE A 136 -10.76 6.14 -9.67
C ILE A 136 -10.20 6.65 -8.35
N PHE A 137 -9.07 7.36 -8.41
CA PHE A 137 -8.38 7.83 -7.22
C PHE A 137 -8.21 9.35 -7.25
N ASP A 138 -8.50 10.01 -6.12
CA ASP A 138 -8.21 11.43 -5.93
C ASP A 138 -6.71 11.61 -5.68
N LEU A 139 -6.10 12.49 -6.47
CA LEU A 139 -4.69 12.78 -6.48
C LEU A 139 -4.35 14.09 -5.75
N LYS A 140 -5.34 14.82 -5.22
CA LYS A 140 -5.07 16.05 -4.48
C LYS A 140 -4.15 15.76 -3.29
N GLY A 141 -3.03 16.49 -3.24
CA GLY A 141 -2.03 16.33 -2.19
C GLY A 141 -0.97 15.26 -2.45
N SER A 142 -1.04 14.55 -3.57
CA SER A 142 -0.10 13.48 -3.95
C SER A 142 1.35 13.98 -4.08
N SER A 143 1.57 15.23 -4.49
CA SER A 143 2.89 15.75 -4.84
C SER A 143 3.92 15.61 -3.70
N LYS A 144 3.49 15.76 -2.44
CA LYS A 144 4.38 15.61 -1.27
C LYS A 144 4.76 14.15 -1.01
N ALA A 145 3.80 13.23 -1.12
CA ALA A 145 4.02 11.81 -0.93
C ALA A 145 4.92 11.25 -2.04
N ILE A 146 4.66 11.63 -3.30
CA ILE A 146 5.48 11.25 -4.46
C ILE A 146 6.90 11.80 -4.36
N SER A 147 7.06 13.07 -3.95
CA SER A 147 8.41 13.64 -3.73
C SER A 147 9.18 12.87 -2.65
N SER A 148 8.49 12.42 -1.61
CA SER A 148 9.08 11.64 -0.51
C SER A 148 9.45 10.22 -0.98
N LEU A 149 8.58 9.59 -1.77
CA LEU A 149 8.84 8.30 -2.42
C LEU A 149 10.07 8.37 -3.32
N GLN A 150 10.11 9.30 -4.27
CA GLN A 150 11.24 9.47 -5.18
C GLN A 150 12.55 9.74 -4.44
N SER A 151 12.51 10.51 -3.37
CA SER A 151 13.69 10.76 -2.53
C SER A 151 14.18 9.48 -1.85
N ALA A 152 13.26 8.67 -1.32
CA ALA A 152 13.60 7.41 -0.67
C ALA A 152 14.14 6.37 -1.67
N CYS A 153 13.53 6.25 -2.86
CA CYS A 153 13.98 5.34 -3.91
C CYS A 153 15.40 5.65 -4.39
N ARG A 154 15.72 6.94 -4.61
CA ARG A 154 17.10 7.37 -4.97
C ARG A 154 18.11 7.12 -3.85
N SER A 155 17.69 7.19 -2.59
CA SER A 155 18.57 6.87 -1.46
C SER A 155 18.83 5.37 -1.31
N GLY A 156 17.93 4.52 -1.81
CA GLY A 156 18.11 3.08 -1.92
C GLY A 156 19.04 2.64 -3.05
N GLU A 157 19.02 3.34 -4.21
CA GLU A 157 19.92 3.06 -5.35
C GLU A 157 21.41 3.28 -5.05
N ARG A 158 21.75 4.07 -4.01
CA ARG A 158 23.15 4.25 -3.57
C ARG A 158 23.74 3.03 -2.85
N MET A 159 23.00 1.93 -2.75
CA MET A 159 23.45 0.66 -2.18
C MET A 159 23.81 -0.42 -3.22
N GLU A 160 23.93 -0.11 -4.50
CA GLU A 160 24.63 -1.01 -5.44
C GLU A 160 26.13 -0.68 -5.47
N GLY A 161 26.95 -1.47 -4.77
CA GLY A 161 28.40 -1.32 -4.84
C GLY A 161 29.22 -1.79 -3.64
N THR A 162 28.62 -2.48 -2.69
CA THR A 162 29.38 -3.21 -1.67
C THR A 162 28.78 -4.58 -1.56
N SER A 163 29.63 -5.63 -1.63
CA SER A 163 29.29 -6.92 -1.03
C SER A 163 29.15 -6.68 0.47
N MET A 164 28.00 -6.13 0.86
CA MET A 164 27.58 -6.03 2.24
C MET A 164 27.04 -7.39 2.59
N GLU A 165 27.73 -8.04 3.51
CA GLU A 165 27.13 -9.03 4.40
C GLU A 165 25.72 -8.54 4.78
N ALA A 166 24.74 -9.44 4.67
CA ALA A 166 23.33 -9.13 4.82
C ALA A 166 23.12 -8.23 6.05
N PRO A 167 22.37 -7.11 5.94
CA PRO A 167 22.05 -6.30 7.10
C PRO A 167 21.43 -7.21 8.15
N GLU A 168 22.00 -7.25 9.35
CA GLU A 168 21.32 -7.84 10.51
C GLU A 168 19.94 -7.16 10.57
N GLY A 169 18.88 -7.96 10.39
CA GLY A 169 17.52 -7.44 10.19
C GLY A 169 17.09 -6.54 11.34
N ILE A 170 16.05 -5.74 11.12
CA ILE A 170 15.42 -4.99 12.23
C ILE A 170 14.91 -6.03 13.24
N VAL A 171 15.40 -5.94 14.48
CA VAL A 171 15.10 -6.91 15.54
C VAL A 171 14.02 -6.34 16.44
N TYR A 172 13.00 -7.16 16.71
CA TYR A 172 11.91 -6.84 17.63
C TYR A 172 12.02 -7.73 18.86
N CYS A 173 12.07 -7.10 20.04
CA CYS A 173 12.17 -7.76 21.33
C CYS A 173 10.99 -7.39 22.22
N GLY A 174 10.61 -8.27 23.14
CA GLY A 174 9.61 -7.95 24.17
C GLY A 174 8.51 -8.99 24.25
N GLY A 175 7.25 -8.57 24.29
CA GLY A 175 6.10 -9.46 24.47
C GLY A 175 5.67 -9.71 25.92
N GLY A 176 6.04 -8.82 26.85
CA GLY A 176 5.61 -8.92 28.25
C GLY A 176 6.04 -10.24 28.91
N GLN A 177 5.07 -11.13 29.14
CA GLN A 177 5.29 -12.47 29.73
C GLN A 177 5.96 -13.46 28.76
N VAL A 178 5.91 -13.20 27.45
CA VAL A 178 6.46 -14.09 26.42
C VAL A 178 7.56 -13.39 25.65
N LYS A 179 8.79 -13.54 26.14
CA LYS A 179 9.99 -12.96 25.54
C LYS A 179 10.33 -13.68 24.23
N ARG A 180 10.31 -12.93 23.14
CA ARG A 180 10.77 -13.41 21.82
C ARG A 180 11.67 -12.37 21.18
N GLN A 181 12.58 -12.86 20.35
CA GLN A 181 13.29 -12.11 19.33
C GLN A 181 12.62 -12.41 17.99
N ILE A 182 12.18 -11.38 17.29
CA ILE A 182 11.51 -11.51 15.99
C ILE A 182 12.27 -10.66 14.97
N GLU A 183 12.59 -11.27 13.84
CA GLU A 183 13.20 -10.62 12.69
C GLU A 183 12.36 -10.96 11.45
N TYR A 184 12.32 -10.06 10.47
CA TYR A 184 11.72 -10.38 9.19
C TYR A 184 12.50 -9.79 8.02
N LEU A 185 12.38 -10.43 6.87
CA LEU A 185 12.96 -9.99 5.61
C LEU A 185 11.93 -10.18 4.49
N ILE A 186 11.59 -9.09 3.80
CA ILE A 186 10.78 -9.14 2.58
C ILE A 186 11.74 -9.29 1.39
N ARG A 187 11.53 -10.34 0.59
CA ARG A 187 12.35 -10.79 -0.53
C ARG A 187 11.88 -10.10 -1.81
N GLN A 188 12.73 -9.28 -2.43
CA GLN A 188 12.34 -8.50 -3.61
C GLN A 188 12.13 -9.32 -4.90
N ASN A 189 12.76 -10.50 -5.00
CA ASN A 189 12.72 -11.36 -6.19
C ASN A 189 12.11 -12.74 -5.87
N ALA A 190 11.03 -12.76 -5.08
CA ALA A 190 10.31 -14.00 -4.83
C ALA A 190 9.64 -14.51 -6.11
N THR A 191 9.83 -15.79 -6.42
CA THR A 191 9.18 -16.46 -7.57
C THR A 191 7.92 -17.21 -7.16
N ASP A 192 7.58 -17.17 -5.87
CA ASP A 192 6.41 -17.79 -5.26
C ASP A 192 5.70 -16.78 -4.35
N GLU A 193 4.52 -17.16 -3.85
CA GLU A 193 3.70 -16.33 -2.96
C GLU A 193 4.39 -15.98 -1.63
N TRP A 194 5.44 -16.72 -1.27
CA TRP A 194 6.14 -16.63 0.00
C TRP A 194 7.18 -15.52 0.01
N ASP A 195 6.81 -14.29 -0.30
CA ASP A 195 7.74 -13.18 -0.50
C ASP A 195 8.44 -12.65 0.78
N ALA A 196 8.27 -13.27 1.94
CA ALA A 196 8.95 -12.90 3.17
C ALA A 196 9.47 -14.11 3.96
N ASN A 197 10.43 -13.85 4.85
CA ASN A 197 10.84 -14.77 5.91
C ASN A 197 10.64 -14.08 7.26
N VAL A 198 10.12 -14.82 8.24
CA VAL A 198 10.04 -14.38 9.63
C VAL A 198 10.84 -15.35 10.49
N THR A 199 11.76 -14.82 11.29
CA THR A 199 12.58 -15.59 12.22
C THR A 199 12.14 -15.28 13.65
N VAL A 200 11.67 -16.29 14.37
CA VAL A 200 11.27 -16.18 15.78
C VAL A 200 12.23 -17.02 16.62
N ASN A 201 13.01 -16.39 17.50
CA ASN A 201 14.01 -17.06 18.34
C ASN A 201 14.99 -17.98 17.56
N GLY A 202 15.34 -17.59 16.34
CA GLY A 202 16.23 -18.36 15.46
C GLY A 202 15.53 -19.42 14.60
N GLU A 203 14.23 -19.64 14.76
CA GLU A 203 13.44 -20.50 13.88
C GLU A 203 12.83 -19.66 12.76
N THR A 204 13.17 -19.97 11.51
CA THR A 204 12.69 -19.24 10.33
C THR A 204 11.52 -19.96 9.67
N ILE A 205 10.46 -19.22 9.41
CA ILE A 205 9.32 -19.62 8.58
C ILE A 205 9.23 -18.71 7.36
N ARG A 206 8.74 -19.25 6.25
CA ARG A 206 8.36 -18.41 5.12
C ARG A 206 7.00 -17.77 5.41
N ALA A 207 6.80 -16.59 4.88
CA ALA A 207 5.56 -15.84 5.00
C ALA A 207 5.25 -15.11 3.69
N MET A 208 3.99 -14.75 3.49
CA MET A 208 3.56 -13.84 2.44
C MET A 208 3.24 -12.47 3.04
N THR A 209 3.52 -11.39 2.32
CA THR A 209 3.12 -10.04 2.70
C THR A 209 1.64 -9.79 2.38
N ALA A 210 0.97 -9.03 3.25
CA ALA A 210 -0.40 -8.61 3.06
C ALA A 210 -0.57 -7.16 3.55
N TYR A 211 -0.45 -6.22 2.61
CA TYR A 211 -0.61 -4.78 2.88
C TYR A 211 -2.09 -4.39 3.06
N SER A 212 -3.02 -5.17 2.48
CA SER A 212 -4.47 -4.97 2.59
C SER A 212 -5.13 -5.91 3.61
N TYR A 213 -4.43 -6.29 4.68
CA TYR A 213 -4.87 -7.28 5.67
C TYR A 213 -6.24 -6.97 6.32
N PHE A 214 -6.54 -5.68 6.55
CA PHE A 214 -7.79 -5.26 7.20
C PHE A 214 -8.98 -5.12 6.23
N ASN A 215 -8.77 -5.33 4.93
CA ASN A 215 -9.78 -5.22 3.89
C ASN A 215 -10.62 -3.93 4.04
N ASN A 216 -11.94 -4.03 4.25
CA ASN A 216 -12.86 -2.91 4.38
C ASN A 216 -12.84 -2.21 5.76
N SER A 217 -11.94 -2.60 6.66
CA SER A 217 -11.81 -1.98 7.99
C SER A 217 -10.63 -1.01 7.99
N VAL A 218 -10.81 0.13 8.67
CA VAL A 218 -9.72 1.10 8.88
C VAL A 218 -8.58 0.41 9.62
N PRO A 219 -7.37 0.29 9.02
CA PRO A 219 -6.24 -0.32 9.69
C PRO A 219 -5.87 0.44 10.97
N PRO A 220 -5.38 -0.24 12.02
CA PRO A 220 -4.89 0.45 13.20
C PRO A 220 -3.76 1.41 12.82
N LYS A 221 -3.70 2.54 13.54
CA LYS A 221 -2.74 3.60 13.25
C LYS A 221 -1.30 3.05 13.21
N GLY A 222 -0.62 3.34 12.10
CA GLY A 222 0.77 2.95 11.89
C GLY A 222 0.96 1.55 11.35
N PHE A 223 -0.11 0.82 11.00
CA PHE A 223 0.02 -0.45 10.30
C PHE A 223 0.80 -0.29 8.99
N LEU A 224 1.73 -1.21 8.74
CA LEU A 224 2.56 -1.23 7.54
C LEU A 224 2.25 -2.44 6.66
N VAL A 225 2.30 -3.64 7.23
CA VAL A 225 2.18 -4.89 6.50
C VAL A 225 1.87 -6.02 7.48
N ALA A 226 1.06 -6.99 7.04
CA ALA A 226 0.93 -8.27 7.73
C ALA A 226 1.85 -9.31 7.05
N LEU A 227 2.49 -10.17 7.84
CA LEU A 227 3.29 -11.31 7.37
C LEU A 227 2.52 -12.56 7.77
N LEU A 228 2.04 -13.31 6.79
CA LEU A 228 1.22 -14.51 6.98
C LEU A 228 2.10 -15.74 6.75
N GLY A 229 2.45 -16.43 7.83
CA GLY A 229 3.36 -17.58 7.83
C GLY A 229 2.73 -18.84 7.23
N GLU A 230 3.58 -19.71 6.67
CA GLU A 230 3.17 -21.05 6.18
C GLU A 230 2.51 -21.92 7.25
N ASP A 231 2.84 -21.66 8.51
CA ASP A 231 2.30 -22.33 9.69
C ASP A 231 1.00 -21.68 10.22
N GLN A 232 0.42 -20.75 9.46
CA GLN A 232 -0.74 -19.93 9.84
C GLN A 232 -0.44 -18.91 10.95
N SER A 233 0.83 -18.64 11.25
CA SER A 233 1.21 -17.53 12.13
C SER A 233 0.96 -16.18 11.46
N GLU A 234 0.49 -15.21 12.22
CA GLU A 234 0.21 -13.85 11.73
C GLU A 234 1.05 -12.83 12.49
N PHE A 235 1.84 -12.03 11.76
CA PHE A 235 2.64 -10.95 12.33
C PHE A 235 2.20 -9.63 11.73
N LEU A 236 1.84 -8.66 12.56
CA LEU A 236 1.44 -7.33 12.10
C LEU A 236 2.55 -6.33 12.39
N VAL A 237 3.10 -5.70 11.35
CA VAL A 237 4.21 -4.76 11.45
C VAL A 237 3.67 -3.34 11.50
N PHE A 238 4.21 -2.52 12.42
CA PHE A 238 3.75 -1.16 12.64
C PHE A 238 4.90 -0.15 12.78
N LYS A 239 4.60 1.08 12.38
CA LYS A 239 5.41 2.29 12.57
C LYS A 239 4.52 3.51 12.85
N ASP A 240 4.70 4.12 14.01
CA ASP A 240 4.06 5.40 14.36
C ASP A 240 5.10 6.38 14.92
N GLY A 241 5.44 7.39 14.13
CA GLY A 241 6.55 8.31 14.43
C GLY A 241 7.88 7.58 14.57
N ASN A 242 8.49 7.66 15.76
CA ASN A 242 9.77 7.02 16.08
C ASN A 242 9.60 5.62 16.71
N LYS A 243 8.38 5.08 16.75
CA LYS A 243 8.09 3.77 17.35
C LYS A 243 7.81 2.75 16.27
N ASN A 244 8.63 1.70 16.23
CA ASN A 244 8.40 0.52 15.39
C ASN A 244 8.08 -0.68 16.30
N TRP A 245 7.08 -1.48 15.92
CA TRP A 245 6.75 -2.71 16.64
C TRP A 245 6.16 -3.77 15.74
N ILE A 246 6.21 -5.02 16.20
CA ILE A 246 5.48 -6.16 15.64
C ILE A 246 4.47 -6.64 16.69
N GLU A 247 3.26 -6.96 16.23
CA GLU A 247 2.28 -7.72 17.00
C GLU A 247 2.29 -9.17 16.52
N PHE A 248 2.37 -10.11 17.47
CA PHE A 248 2.34 -11.54 17.22
C PHE A 248 1.53 -12.22 18.33
N GLY A 249 0.36 -12.74 17.96
CA GLY A 249 -0.69 -13.10 18.91
C GLY A 249 -1.11 -11.89 19.74
N ASP A 250 -1.35 -12.08 21.04
CA ASP A 250 -1.77 -11.01 21.96
C ASP A 250 -0.63 -10.07 22.43
N TYR A 251 0.55 -10.19 21.83
CA TYR A 251 1.77 -9.57 22.34
C TYR A 251 2.39 -8.59 21.36
N ARG A 252 2.92 -7.50 21.92
CA ARG A 252 3.66 -6.46 21.21
C ARG A 252 5.17 -6.56 21.48
N TYR A 253 5.95 -6.51 20.40
CA TYR A 253 7.41 -6.59 20.38
C TYR A 253 7.95 -5.28 19.80
N GLY A 254 8.69 -4.51 20.59
CA GLY A 254 9.26 -3.23 20.14
C GLY A 254 10.60 -3.45 19.44
N GLN A 255 10.93 -2.61 18.47
CA GLN A 255 12.27 -2.61 17.89
C GLN A 255 13.32 -2.39 19.00
N CYS A 256 14.37 -3.20 19.00
CA CYS A 256 15.39 -3.24 20.06
C CYS A 256 16.84 -3.06 19.57
N ASN A 257 17.04 -2.82 18.26
CA ASN A 257 18.32 -2.42 17.67
C ASN A 257 18.24 -1.05 16.97
#